data_AF-A0A7X8RBR1-F1
#
_entry.id   AF-A0A7X8RBR1-F1
#
_cell.length_a   1.000
_cell.length_b   1.000
_cell.length_c   1.000
_cell.angle_alpha   90.00
_cell.angle_beta   90.00
_cell.angle_gamma   90.00
#
_symmetry.space_group_name_H-M   'P 1'
#
loop_
_entity.id
_entity.type
_entity.pdbx_description
1 polymer ?
#
loop_
_entity_poly.entity_id
_entity_poly.type
_entity_poly.pdbx_seq_one_letter_code
_entity_poly.pdbx_strand_id
1 'polypeptide(L)'
;MPILQNPFIRLPVAIAVIAALFYMPTREFLKITFIMGIPFILLLGVNMRQQRWGFKWILSACLLLLVVGAYGYLLTDLPERIETRRIISTGGALVAEGKYDQAIAEYRQLGDLGQIDKMQDKIAQAEEEKQAALNLEKGQELLEKGSVTEALQVLESIPGHTRAGRKAGKIITAINKGEF
;
A
#
# COMPACT_ATOMS: atom_id res chain seq x y z
N MET A 1 8.33 -26.21 -29.44
CA MET A 1 9.39 -25.28 -29.90
C MET A 1 10.68 -25.57 -29.10
N PRO A 2 11.80 -25.94 -29.74
CA PRO A 2 13.00 -26.49 -29.08
C PRO A 2 13.92 -25.43 -28.42
N ILE A 3 13.51 -24.17 -28.37
CA ILE A 3 14.33 -23.05 -27.88
C ILE A 3 14.45 -23.08 -26.33
N LEU A 4 13.49 -23.71 -25.64
CA LEU A 4 13.42 -23.75 -24.17
C LEU A 4 14.21 -24.89 -23.51
N GLN A 5 14.95 -25.72 -24.25
CA GLN A 5 15.71 -26.85 -23.65
C GLN A 5 17.16 -26.51 -23.29
N ASN A 6 17.70 -25.39 -23.77
CA ASN A 6 19.10 -25.04 -23.55
C ASN A 6 19.29 -24.36 -22.16
N PRO A 7 20.14 -24.90 -21.26
CA PRO A 7 20.31 -24.36 -19.91
C PRO A 7 20.80 -22.91 -19.89
N PHE A 8 21.60 -22.51 -20.89
CA PHE A 8 22.10 -21.15 -21.07
C PHE A 8 21.03 -20.13 -21.47
N ILE A 9 19.89 -20.57 -22.01
CA ILE A 9 18.74 -19.71 -22.32
C ILE A 9 17.73 -19.75 -21.18
N ARG A 10 17.57 -20.91 -20.51
CA ARG A 10 16.70 -21.05 -19.34
C ARG A 10 17.12 -20.17 -18.18
N LEU A 11 18.41 -20.09 -17.88
CA LEU A 11 18.90 -19.33 -16.74
C LEU A 11 18.61 -17.82 -16.84
N PRO A 12 18.95 -17.12 -17.94
CA PRO A 12 18.63 -15.71 -18.09
C PRO A 12 17.12 -15.47 -18.23
N VAL A 13 16.36 -16.37 -18.84
CA VAL A 13 14.89 -16.27 -18.89
C VAL A 13 14.28 -16.44 -17.50
N ALA A 14 14.77 -17.39 -16.70
CA ALA A 14 14.30 -17.59 -15.33
C ALA A 14 14.65 -16.37 -14.46
N ILE A 15 15.86 -15.82 -14.59
CA ILE A 15 16.27 -14.58 -13.91
C ILE A 15 15.42 -13.41 -14.37
N ALA A 16 15.12 -13.28 -15.66
CA ALA A 16 14.26 -12.22 -16.20
C ALA A 16 12.82 -12.35 -15.68
N VAL A 17 12.28 -13.57 -15.59
CA VAL A 17 10.96 -13.84 -15.00
C VAL A 17 10.97 -13.51 -13.50
N ILE A 18 11.99 -13.91 -12.76
CA ILE A 18 12.14 -13.60 -11.33
C ILE A 18 12.28 -12.08 -11.13
N ALA A 19 13.09 -11.39 -11.93
CA ALA A 19 13.23 -9.94 -11.90
C ALA A 19 11.92 -9.23 -12.26
N ALA A 20 11.18 -9.74 -13.25
CA ALA A 20 9.86 -9.24 -13.60
C ALA A 20 8.85 -9.46 -12.45
N LEU A 21 8.98 -10.53 -11.65
CA LEU A 21 8.18 -10.71 -10.43
C LEU A 21 8.50 -9.69 -9.34
N PHE A 22 9.67 -9.05 -9.35
CA PHE A 22 9.95 -7.92 -8.46
C PHE A 22 9.40 -6.59 -9.00
N TYR A 23 9.06 -6.52 -10.29
CA TYR A 23 8.47 -5.34 -10.90
C TYR A 23 7.02 -5.18 -10.46
N MET A 24 6.73 -4.08 -9.77
CA MET A 24 5.43 -3.77 -9.17
C MET A 24 4.25 -3.87 -10.16
N PRO A 25 4.33 -3.37 -11.40
CA PRO A 25 3.28 -3.52 -12.41
C PRO A 25 3.01 -4.98 -12.78
N THR A 26 4.06 -5.78 -12.95
CA THR A 26 3.95 -7.19 -13.31
C THR A 26 3.28 -8.00 -12.20
N ARG A 27 3.53 -7.67 -10.92
CA ARG A 27 2.86 -8.33 -9.79
C ARG A 27 1.36 -8.03 -9.74
N GLU A 28 0.96 -6.79 -9.99
CA GLU A 28 -0.46 -6.41 -10.03
C GLU A 28 -1.17 -7.12 -11.20
N PHE A 29 -0.54 -7.12 -12.38
CA PHE A 29 -1.03 -7.86 -13.55
C PHE A 29 -1.16 -9.36 -13.29
N LEU A 30 -0.16 -9.97 -12.66
CA LEU A 30 -0.17 -11.41 -12.36
C LEU A 30 -1.27 -11.76 -11.37
N LYS A 31 -1.48 -10.94 -10.33
CA LYS A 31 -2.57 -11.12 -9.36
C LYS A 31 -3.94 -11.08 -10.05
N ILE A 32 -4.20 -10.06 -10.86
CA ILE A 32 -5.48 -9.92 -11.58
C ILE A 32 -5.68 -11.13 -12.52
N THR A 33 -4.63 -11.52 -13.24
CA THR A 33 -4.67 -12.66 -14.18
C THR A 33 -4.91 -13.99 -13.47
N PHE A 34 -4.31 -14.23 -12.29
CA PHE A 34 -4.57 -15.45 -11.52
C PHE A 34 -5.97 -15.46 -10.91
N ILE A 35 -6.43 -14.35 -10.32
CA ILE A 35 -7.75 -14.24 -9.70
C ILE A 35 -8.87 -14.44 -10.74
N MET A 36 -8.71 -13.86 -11.94
CA MET A 36 -9.69 -13.96 -13.02
C MET A 36 -9.51 -15.23 -13.88
N GLY A 37 -8.30 -15.76 -13.97
CA GLY A 37 -7.98 -16.96 -14.75
C GLY A 37 -8.59 -18.24 -14.17
N ILE A 38 -8.63 -18.39 -12.84
CA ILE A 38 -9.26 -19.55 -12.18
C ILE A 38 -10.75 -19.68 -12.53
N PRO A 39 -11.60 -18.66 -12.33
CA PRO A 39 -13.01 -18.75 -12.72
C PRO A 39 -13.17 -18.85 -14.23
N PHE A 40 -12.31 -18.20 -15.03
CA PHE A 40 -12.35 -18.33 -16.49
C PHE A 40 -12.12 -19.78 -16.95
N ILE A 41 -11.09 -20.46 -16.44
CA ILE A 41 -10.78 -21.85 -16.81
C ILE A 41 -11.90 -22.80 -16.35
N LEU A 42 -12.46 -22.58 -15.15
CA LEU A 42 -13.58 -23.37 -14.64
C LEU A 42 -14.83 -23.20 -15.51
N LEU A 43 -15.18 -21.96 -15.83
CA LEU A 43 -16.33 -21.66 -16.68
C LEU A 43 -16.13 -22.20 -18.09
N LEU A 44 -14.93 -22.06 -18.66
CA LEU A 44 -14.59 -22.60 -19.97
C LEU A 44 -14.64 -24.14 -19.98
N GLY A 45 -14.15 -24.78 -18.92
CA GLY A 45 -14.24 -26.24 -18.75
C GLY A 45 -15.69 -26.76 -18.64
N VAL A 46 -16.56 -26.02 -17.96
CA VAL A 46 -18.00 -26.30 -17.91
C VAL A 46 -18.64 -26.08 -19.29
N ASN A 47 -18.29 -24.99 -19.96
CA ASN A 47 -18.82 -24.64 -21.28
C ASN A 47 -18.43 -25.66 -22.37
N MET A 48 -17.24 -26.26 -22.29
CA MET A 48 -16.76 -27.29 -23.22
C MET A 48 -17.46 -28.65 -23.06
N ARG A 49 -18.01 -28.95 -21.87
CA ARG A 49 -18.69 -30.24 -21.57
C ARG A 49 -20.20 -30.21 -21.82
N GLN A 50 -20.78 -29.04 -22.05
CA GLN A 50 -22.23 -28.89 -22.26
C GLN A 50 -22.61 -28.97 -23.74
N GLN A 51 -23.83 -29.43 -24.00
CA GLN A 51 -24.40 -29.47 -25.35
C GLN A 51 -24.41 -28.05 -25.93
N ARG A 52 -23.83 -27.90 -27.13
CA ARG A 52 -23.83 -26.64 -27.87
C ARG A 52 -25.28 -26.13 -27.97
N TRP A 53 -25.50 -24.85 -27.66
CA TRP A 53 -26.80 -24.14 -27.71
C TRP A 53 -27.83 -24.52 -26.63
N GLY A 54 -27.46 -25.27 -25.59
CA GLY A 54 -28.31 -25.40 -24.40
C GLY A 54 -28.40 -24.08 -23.61
N PHE A 55 -29.50 -23.85 -22.89
CA PHE A 55 -29.68 -22.66 -22.03
C PHE A 55 -28.52 -22.44 -21.05
N LYS A 56 -27.99 -23.54 -20.47
CA LYS A 56 -26.83 -23.52 -19.55
C LYS A 56 -25.52 -23.11 -20.27
N TRP A 57 -25.38 -23.43 -21.55
CA TRP A 57 -24.22 -23.07 -22.39
C TRP A 57 -24.24 -21.57 -22.71
N ILE A 58 -25.41 -21.02 -23.07
CA ILE A 58 -25.58 -19.58 -23.32
C ILE A 58 -25.30 -18.78 -22.05
N LEU A 59 -25.82 -19.22 -20.90
CA LEU A 59 -25.56 -18.57 -19.61
C LEU A 59 -24.06 -18.58 -19.27
N SER A 60 -23.38 -19.71 -19.48
CA SER A 60 -21.94 -19.83 -19.26
C SER A 60 -21.12 -18.95 -20.22
N ALA A 61 -21.54 -18.84 -21.48
CA ALA A 61 -20.91 -17.97 -22.47
C ALA A 61 -21.08 -16.48 -22.14
N CYS A 62 -22.26 -16.05 -21.70
CA CYS A 62 -22.48 -14.69 -21.19
C CYS A 62 -21.61 -14.39 -19.96
N LEU A 63 -21.50 -15.34 -19.04
CA LEU A 63 -20.66 -15.17 -17.84
C LEU A 63 -19.17 -15.07 -18.21
N LEU A 64 -18.71 -15.85 -19.19
CA LEU A 64 -17.34 -15.75 -19.73
C LEU A 64 -17.09 -14.38 -20.36
N LEU A 65 -18.03 -13.84 -21.14
CA LEU A 65 -17.93 -12.49 -21.70
C LEU A 65 -17.86 -11.43 -20.60
N LEU A 66 -18.66 -11.58 -19.53
CA LEU A 66 -18.61 -10.68 -18.37
C LEU A 66 -17.24 -10.73 -17.70
N VAL A 67 -16.67 -11.92 -17.48
CA VAL A 67 -15.33 -12.09 -16.89
C VAL A 67 -14.25 -11.44 -17.77
N VAL A 68 -14.32 -11.59 -19.09
CA VAL A 68 -13.38 -10.96 -20.02
C VAL A 68 -13.53 -9.44 -20.04
N GLY A 69 -14.77 -8.93 -20.06
CA GLY A 69 -15.04 -7.49 -19.99
C GLY A 69 -14.56 -6.87 -18.68
N ALA A 70 -14.84 -7.52 -17.56
CA ALA A 70 -14.34 -7.12 -16.24
C ALA A 70 -12.80 -7.15 -16.19
N TYR A 71 -12.17 -8.15 -16.79
CA TYR A 71 -10.71 -8.22 -16.90
C TYR A 71 -10.13 -7.05 -17.70
N GLY A 72 -10.71 -6.72 -18.87
CA GLY A 72 -10.30 -5.55 -19.65
C GLY A 72 -10.46 -4.23 -18.90
N TYR A 73 -11.56 -4.08 -18.15
CA TYR A 73 -11.79 -2.92 -17.29
C TYR A 73 -10.73 -2.81 -16.18
N LEU A 74 -10.50 -3.90 -15.42
CA LEU A 74 -9.46 -3.94 -14.37
C LEU A 74 -8.04 -3.68 -14.91
N LEU A 75 -7.76 -4.06 -16.16
CA LEU A 75 -6.50 -3.77 -16.82
C LEU A 75 -6.31 -2.28 -17.13
N THR A 76 -7.41 -1.55 -17.31
CA THR A 76 -7.38 -0.12 -17.64
C THR A 76 -7.10 0.73 -16.39
N ASP A 77 -7.52 0.27 -15.21
CA ASP A 77 -7.26 0.90 -13.90
C ASP A 77 -5.88 0.56 -13.30
N LEU A 78 -5.13 -0.37 -13.89
CA LEU A 78 -3.78 -0.74 -13.44
C LEU A 78 -2.81 0.46 -13.26
N PRO A 79 -2.64 1.38 -14.23
CA PRO A 79 -1.71 2.49 -14.07
C PRO A 79 -2.05 3.34 -12.85
N GLU A 80 -3.33 3.66 -12.63
CA GLU A 80 -3.78 4.46 -11.50
C GLU A 80 -3.51 3.76 -10.14
N ARG A 81 -3.73 2.44 -10.06
CA ARG A 81 -3.45 1.65 -8.85
C ARG A 81 -1.95 1.62 -8.52
N ILE A 82 -1.11 1.49 -9.54
CA ILE A 82 0.34 1.49 -9.37
C ILE A 82 0.80 2.86 -8.86
N GLU A 83 0.30 3.94 -9.45
CA GLU A 83 0.66 5.30 -9.07
C GLU A 83 0.19 5.65 -7.66
N THR A 84 -1.05 5.30 -7.32
CA THR A 84 -1.59 5.39 -5.96
C THR A 84 -0.69 4.69 -4.96
N ARG A 85 -0.30 3.44 -5.25
CA ARG A 85 0.52 2.63 -4.33
C ARG A 85 1.95 3.18 -4.23
N ARG A 86 2.47 3.75 -5.31
CA ARG A 86 3.76 4.46 -5.32
C ARG A 86 3.68 5.69 -4.41
N ILE A 87 2.71 6.56 -4.60
CA ILE A 87 2.49 7.77 -3.78
C ILE A 87 2.35 7.40 -2.30
N ILE A 88 1.52 6.40 -1.98
CA ILE A 88 1.34 5.95 -0.59
C ILE A 88 2.65 5.43 0.01
N SER A 89 3.43 4.68 -0.76
CA SER A 89 4.71 4.13 -0.31
C SER A 89 5.76 5.23 -0.12
N THR A 90 5.89 6.16 -1.06
CA THR A 90 6.83 7.28 -0.99
C THR A 90 6.47 8.21 0.16
N GLY A 91 5.20 8.62 0.27
CA GLY A 91 4.72 9.43 1.39
C GLY A 91 4.94 8.74 2.74
N GLY A 92 4.70 7.42 2.82
CA GLY A 92 4.95 6.65 4.05
C GLY A 92 6.43 6.59 4.44
N ALA A 93 7.33 6.52 3.47
CA ALA A 93 8.77 6.59 3.71
C ALA A 93 9.19 8.00 4.19
N LEU A 94 8.65 9.05 3.58
CA LEU A 94 8.92 10.44 3.98
C LEU A 94 8.44 10.73 5.40
N VAL A 95 7.25 10.25 5.79
CA VAL A 95 6.77 10.30 7.20
C VAL A 95 7.75 9.57 8.13
N ALA A 96 8.28 8.41 7.70
CA ALA A 96 9.24 7.66 8.50
C ALA A 96 10.58 8.37 8.68
N GLU A 97 11.00 9.16 7.70
CA GLU A 97 12.20 10.02 7.73
C GLU A 97 11.97 11.33 8.49
N GLY A 98 10.75 11.61 8.97
CA GLY A 98 10.39 12.88 9.63
C GLY A 98 10.16 14.05 8.66
N LYS A 99 10.12 13.79 7.34
CA LYS A 99 9.88 14.79 6.29
C LYS A 99 8.38 14.96 6.03
N TYR A 100 7.65 15.39 7.06
CA TYR A 100 6.17 15.43 7.03
C TYR A 100 5.61 16.35 5.93
N ASP A 101 6.21 17.52 5.70
CA ASP A 101 5.73 18.46 4.67
C ASP A 101 5.88 17.89 3.25
N GLN A 102 6.97 17.17 2.99
CA GLN A 102 7.18 16.48 1.71
C GLN A 102 6.20 15.32 1.56
N ALA A 103 5.93 14.58 2.64
CA ALA A 103 4.94 13.51 2.61
C ALA A 103 3.53 14.03 2.30
N ILE A 104 3.12 15.15 2.90
CA ILE A 104 1.82 15.79 2.63
C ILE A 104 1.74 16.24 1.17
N ALA A 105 2.80 16.86 0.64
CA ALA A 105 2.86 17.25 -0.77
C ALA A 105 2.75 16.05 -1.72
N GLU A 106 3.40 14.93 -1.38
CA GLU A 106 3.31 13.68 -2.14
C GLU A 106 1.88 13.11 -2.08
N TYR A 107 1.24 13.08 -0.91
CA TYR A 107 -0.14 12.60 -0.78
C TYR A 107 -1.16 13.44 -1.54
N ARG A 108 -0.91 14.74 -1.75
CA ARG A 108 -1.80 15.58 -2.57
C ARG A 108 -1.92 15.09 -4.01
N GLN A 109 -0.91 14.40 -4.54
CA GLN A 109 -0.96 13.79 -5.88
C GLN A 109 -2.03 12.68 -5.98
N LEU A 110 -2.48 12.12 -4.85
CA LEU A 110 -3.64 11.19 -4.85
C LEU A 110 -4.93 11.90 -5.28
N GLY A 111 -5.03 13.21 -5.06
CA GLY A 111 -6.18 14.00 -5.48
C GLY A 111 -6.29 14.10 -7.00
N ASP A 112 -5.16 14.18 -7.71
CA ASP A 112 -5.11 14.22 -9.17
C ASP A 112 -5.59 12.90 -9.80
N LEU A 113 -5.48 11.80 -9.05
CA LEU A 113 -6.01 10.48 -9.40
C LEU A 113 -7.49 10.29 -9.00
N GLY A 114 -8.17 11.34 -8.52
CA GLY A 114 -9.56 11.26 -8.05
C GLY A 114 -9.73 10.54 -6.70
N GLN A 115 -8.64 10.21 -5.99
CA GLN A 115 -8.67 9.50 -4.71
C GLN A 115 -8.68 10.47 -3.52
N ILE A 116 -9.64 11.39 -3.54
CA ILE A 116 -9.76 12.50 -2.57
C ILE A 116 -9.90 11.99 -1.13
N ASP A 117 -10.71 10.96 -0.90
CA ASP A 117 -10.91 10.42 0.46
C ASP A 117 -9.59 9.88 1.04
N LYS A 118 -8.87 9.06 0.25
CA LYS A 118 -7.57 8.51 0.67
C LYS A 118 -6.50 9.60 0.83
N MET A 119 -6.53 10.62 -0.02
CA MET A 119 -5.65 11.78 0.11
C MET A 119 -5.86 12.44 1.48
N GLN A 120 -7.12 12.77 1.82
CA GLN A 120 -7.45 13.43 3.08
C GLN A 120 -7.05 12.58 4.28
N ASP A 121 -7.38 11.29 4.28
CA ASP A 121 -6.99 10.35 5.34
C ASP A 121 -5.48 10.30 5.54
N LYS A 122 -4.71 10.26 4.44
CA LYS A 122 -3.24 10.17 4.49
C LYS A 122 -2.58 11.48 4.92
N ILE A 123 -3.12 12.61 4.48
CA ILE A 123 -2.68 13.94 4.93
C ILE A 123 -2.96 14.09 6.43
N ALA A 124 -4.17 13.75 6.89
CA ALA A 124 -4.52 13.83 8.31
C ALA A 124 -3.58 12.97 9.19
N GLN A 125 -3.28 11.73 8.77
CA GLN A 125 -2.30 10.88 9.46
C GLN A 125 -0.90 11.51 9.50
N ALA A 126 -0.44 12.12 8.41
CA ALA A 126 0.86 12.77 8.35
C ALA A 126 0.92 14.05 9.21
N GLU A 127 -0.16 14.82 9.25
CA GLU A 127 -0.30 16.01 10.09
C GLU A 127 -0.34 15.66 11.58
N GLU A 128 -1.06 14.60 11.94
CA GLU A 128 -1.09 14.09 13.31
C GLU A 128 0.30 13.62 13.77
N GLU A 129 1.02 12.87 12.93
CA GLU A 129 2.41 12.50 13.24
C GLU A 129 3.34 13.72 13.35
N LYS A 130 3.15 14.74 12.50
CA LYS A 130 3.92 15.99 12.56
C LYS A 130 3.68 16.72 13.88
N GLN A 131 2.42 16.87 14.29
CA GLN A 131 2.06 17.52 15.55
C GLN A 131 2.61 16.73 16.75
N ALA A 132 2.50 15.41 16.71
CA ALA A 132 3.04 14.53 17.74
C ALA A 132 4.58 14.66 17.86
N ALA A 133 5.29 14.78 16.74
CA ALA A 133 6.74 15.01 16.73
C ALA A 133 7.11 16.38 17.31
N LEU A 134 6.39 17.45 16.94
CA LEU A 134 6.61 18.79 17.48
C LEU A 134 6.35 18.87 18.98
N ASN A 135 5.30 18.20 19.48
CA ASN A 135 5.01 18.15 20.90
C ASN A 135 6.07 17.36 21.66
N LEU A 136 6.61 16.30 21.05
CA LEU A 136 7.72 15.56 21.66
C LEU A 136 8.97 16.43 21.79
N GLU A 137 9.32 17.19 20.75
CA GLU A 137 10.45 18.11 20.77
C GLU A 137 10.28 19.19 21.85
N LYS A 138 9.09 19.81 21.94
CA LYS A 138 8.76 20.75 23.03
C LYS A 138 8.87 20.11 24.41
N GLY A 139 8.37 18.88 24.58
CA GLY A 139 8.47 18.15 25.84
C GLY A 139 9.93 17.89 26.23
N GLN A 140 10.79 17.55 25.26
CA GLN A 140 12.24 17.40 25.49
C GLN A 140 12.91 18.72 25.86
N GLU A 141 12.59 19.81 25.18
CA GLU A 141 13.12 21.14 25.48
C GLU A 141 12.74 21.60 26.91
N LEU A 142 11.51 21.29 27.35
CA LEU A 142 11.07 21.58 28.72
C LEU A 142 11.81 20.74 29.77
N LEU A 143 12.16 19.49 29.46
CA LEU A 143 13.01 18.67 30.34
C LEU A 143 14.42 19.25 30.45
N GLU A 144 15.02 19.69 29.34
CA GLU A 144 16.34 20.33 29.35
C GLU A 144 16.33 21.64 30.17
N LYS A 145 15.21 22.35 30.20
CA LYS A 145 15.00 23.55 31.02
C LYS A 145 14.69 23.25 32.50
N GLY A 146 14.55 21.97 32.88
CA GLY A 146 14.22 21.54 34.24
C GLY A 146 12.73 21.63 34.61
N SER A 147 11.86 21.98 33.66
CA SER A 147 10.40 22.06 33.85
C SER A 147 9.74 20.68 33.67
N VAL A 148 10.03 19.74 34.57
CA VAL A 148 9.60 18.33 34.47
C VAL A 148 8.07 18.18 34.46
N THR A 149 7.34 18.97 35.24
CA THR A 149 5.88 18.95 35.31
C THR A 149 5.22 19.42 34.01
N GLU A 150 5.75 20.48 33.40
CA GLU A 150 5.24 21.00 32.11
C GLU A 150 5.59 20.04 30.97
N ALA A 151 6.79 19.46 31.00
CA ALA A 151 7.19 18.45 30.04
C ALA A 151 6.27 17.21 30.08
N LEU A 152 5.90 16.73 31.27
CA LEU A 152 4.96 15.62 31.41
C LEU A 152 3.59 15.92 30.80
N GLN A 153 3.03 17.11 31.04
CA GLN A 153 1.75 17.50 30.44
C GLN A 153 1.80 17.48 28.91
N VAL A 154 2.88 18.03 28.33
CA VAL A 154 3.03 18.04 26.87
C VAL A 154 3.22 16.62 26.34
N LEU A 155 4.03 15.78 26.99
CA LEU A 155 4.29 14.40 26.55
C LEU A 155 3.06 13.49 26.70
N GLU A 156 2.24 13.67 27.72
CA GLU A 156 0.98 12.92 27.93
C GLU A 156 -0.10 13.29 26.92
N SER A 157 -0.08 14.52 26.40
CA SER A 157 -1.02 14.96 25.38
C SER A 157 -0.79 14.30 24.01
N ILE A 158 0.34 13.61 23.82
CA ILE A 158 0.71 13.02 22.54
C ILE A 158 -0.04 11.69 22.33
N PRO A 159 -0.75 11.50 21.19
CA PRO A 159 -1.47 10.26 20.92
C PRO A 159 -0.52 9.06 20.89
N GLY A 160 -0.76 8.06 21.76
CA GLY A 160 0.14 6.93 21.95
C GLY A 160 0.31 6.00 20.73
N HIS A 161 -0.60 6.06 19.76
CA HIS A 161 -0.53 5.27 18.53
C HIS A 161 0.49 5.82 17.52
N THR A 162 0.90 7.08 17.68
CA THR A 162 1.93 7.72 16.83
C THR A 162 3.32 7.22 17.18
N ARG A 163 4.28 7.37 16.25
CA ARG A 163 5.70 7.07 16.55
C ARG A 163 6.25 7.93 17.68
N ALA A 164 5.88 9.21 17.70
CA ALA A 164 6.29 10.13 18.76
C ALA A 164 5.65 9.78 20.11
N GLY A 165 4.38 9.36 20.15
CA GLY A 165 3.71 8.91 21.38
C GLY A 165 4.40 7.71 22.02
N ARG A 166 4.88 6.74 21.21
CA ARG A 166 5.69 5.62 21.73
C ARG A 166 7.02 6.06 22.33
N LYS A 167 7.65 7.11 21.80
CA LYS A 167 8.87 7.69 22.39
C LYS A 167 8.54 8.49 23.66
N ALA A 168 7.49 9.30 23.63
CA ALA A 168 6.99 10.07 24.77
C ALA A 168 6.67 9.16 25.96
N GLY A 169 5.98 8.04 25.74
CA GLY A 169 5.70 7.05 26.79
C GLY A 169 6.96 6.46 27.44
N LYS A 170 8.05 6.26 26.68
CA LYS A 170 9.34 5.84 27.24
C LYS A 170 9.95 6.93 28.12
N ILE A 171 9.89 8.18 27.68
CA ILE A 171 10.40 9.34 28.43
C ILE A 171 9.60 9.50 29.74
N ILE A 172 8.26 9.46 29.68
CA ILE A 172 7.39 9.51 30.86
C ILE A 172 7.73 8.38 31.85
N THR A 173 7.94 7.16 31.35
CA THR A 173 8.31 6.02 32.21
C THR A 173 9.68 6.23 32.88
N ALA A 174 10.66 6.81 32.18
CA ALA A 174 11.98 7.10 32.72
C ALA A 174 11.92 8.22 33.79
N ILE A 175 11.12 9.27 33.55
CA ILE A 175 10.85 10.32 34.55
C ILE A 175 10.24 9.71 35.81
N ASN A 176 9.23 8.84 35.67
CA ASN A 176 8.57 8.19 36.81
C ASN A 176 9.50 7.24 37.59
N LYS A 177 10.58 6.76 36.98
CA LYS A 177 11.61 5.96 37.64
C LYS A 177 12.71 6.79 38.32
N GLY A 178 12.71 8.10 38.14
CA GLY A 178 13.75 9.00 38.67
C GLY A 178 15.06 8.95 37.90
N GLU A 179 15.02 8.62 36.60
CA GLU A 179 16.21 8.56 35.73
C GLU A 179 16.59 9.93 35.12
N PHE A 180 15.90 11.01 35.54
CA PHE A 180 16.09 12.40 35.09
C PHE A 180 16.09 13.38 36.27
#